data_AF-A0A9R1WFI6-F1
#
_entry.id   AF-A0A9R1WFI6-F1
#
_cell.length_a   1.000
_cell.length_b   1.000
_cell.length_c   1.000
_cell.angle_alpha   90.00
_cell.angle_beta   90.00
_cell.angle_gamma   90.00
#
_symmetry.space_group_name_H-M   'P 1'
#
loop_
_entity.id
_entity.type
_entity.pdbx_description
1 polymer ?
#
loop_
_entity_poly.entity_id
_entity_poly.type
_entity_poly.pdbx_seq_one_letter_code
_entity_poly.pdbx_strand_id
1 'polypeptide(L)'
;MNWSTSIDCCNWDGITCNHFTGDVIGIDLSYGMLQGTIHPNTTLFDLPHLQRLNLAYNNFNASQLPREIGRFSNSLTHLNISSCGFTGDIPWEILFLPKLVSLDLSSNNGLQMHPYVLNNLLQNSTHLREVAMAHVDIGWFLSLLL
;
A
#
# COMPACT_ATOMS: atom_id res chain seq x y z
N MET A 1 3.09 -11.63 17.26
CA MET A 1 1.87 -11.91 16.49
C MET A 1 1.31 -13.24 16.95
N ASN A 2 0.00 -13.29 17.22
CA ASN A 2 -0.76 -14.44 17.71
C ASN A 2 -1.46 -15.27 16.60
N TRP A 3 -1.02 -15.15 15.35
CA TRP A 3 -1.73 -15.69 14.19
C TRP A 3 -1.75 -17.22 14.23
N SER A 4 -2.94 -17.80 14.28
CA SER A 4 -3.14 -19.23 14.32
C SER A 4 -4.46 -19.62 13.65
N THR A 5 -4.46 -20.75 12.95
CA THR A 5 -5.66 -21.30 12.31
C THR A 5 -6.68 -21.85 13.30
N SER A 6 -6.33 -21.95 14.59
CA SER A 6 -7.21 -22.42 15.66
C SER A 6 -8.09 -21.32 16.27
N ILE A 7 -7.85 -20.05 15.92
CA ILE A 7 -8.63 -18.91 16.41
C ILE A 7 -9.17 -18.10 15.22
N ASP A 8 -10.32 -17.47 15.43
CA ASP A 8 -10.89 -16.54 14.47
C ASP A 8 -9.88 -15.42 14.15
N CYS A 9 -9.67 -15.18 12.86
CA CYS A 9 -8.73 -14.17 12.37
C CYS A 9 -9.08 -12.75 12.83
N CYS A 10 -10.34 -12.49 13.18
CA CYS A 10 -10.74 -11.20 13.73
C CYS A 10 -10.18 -10.92 15.14
N ASN A 11 -9.59 -11.93 15.79
CA ASN A 11 -8.84 -11.79 17.05
C ASN A 11 -7.31 -11.78 16.84
N TRP A 12 -6.84 -11.83 15.60
CA TRP A 12 -5.41 -11.77 15.31
C TRP A 12 -4.87 -10.35 15.53
N ASP A 13 -3.67 -10.26 16.09
CA ASP A 13 -2.92 -9.02 16.24
C ASP A 13 -2.82 -8.35 14.86
N GLY A 14 -3.19 -7.08 14.78
CA GLY A 14 -3.13 -6.31 13.54
C GLY A 14 -4.30 -6.54 12.57
N ILE A 15 -5.23 -7.44 12.85
CA ILE A 15 -6.42 -7.63 12.00
C ILE A 15 -7.60 -6.85 12.59
N THR A 16 -8.29 -6.10 11.73
CA THR A 16 -9.56 -5.45 12.06
C THR A 16 -10.64 -5.99 11.15
N CYS A 17 -11.72 -6.50 11.75
CA CYS A 17 -12.89 -6.97 11.01
C CYS A 17 -14.08 -6.02 11.15
N ASN A 18 -14.97 -6.05 10.17
CA ASN A 18 -16.30 -5.46 10.27
C ASN A 18 -17.12 -6.24 11.31
N HIS A 19 -17.67 -5.56 12.31
CA HIS A 19 -18.40 -6.20 13.41
C HIS A 19 -19.70 -6.89 12.98
N PHE A 20 -20.30 -6.48 11.86
CA PHE A 20 -21.56 -7.04 11.37
C PHE A 20 -21.37 -8.17 10.37
N THR A 21 -20.40 -8.03 9.46
CA THR A 21 -20.20 -9.00 8.38
C THR A 21 -19.08 -10.00 8.66
N GLY A 22 -18.18 -9.68 9.59
CA GLY A 22 -16.97 -10.47 9.86
C GLY A 22 -15.86 -10.27 8.82
N ASP A 23 -16.06 -9.42 7.81
CA ASP A 23 -15.07 -9.19 6.76
C ASP A 23 -13.83 -8.49 7.30
N VAL A 24 -12.63 -8.90 6.86
CA VAL A 24 -11.39 -8.17 7.15
C VAL A 24 -11.41 -6.83 6.42
N ILE A 25 -11.35 -5.75 7.20
CA ILE A 25 -11.37 -4.36 6.70
C ILE A 25 -10.07 -3.61 6.99
N GLY A 26 -9.23 -4.11 7.89
CA GLY A 26 -7.96 -3.50 8.24
C GLY A 26 -6.89 -4.54 8.53
N ILE A 27 -5.70 -4.29 7.99
CA ILE A 27 -4.48 -5.05 8.29
C ILE A 27 -3.41 -4.03 8.69
N ASP A 28 -2.90 -4.15 9.92
CA ASP A 28 -1.77 -3.40 10.43
C ASP A 28 -0.67 -4.36 10.87
N LEU A 29 0.38 -4.45 10.06
CA LEU A 29 1.59 -5.23 10.32
C LEU A 29 2.79 -4.30 10.49
N SER A 30 2.56 -3.03 10.81
CA SER A 30 3.65 -2.08 10.98
C SER A 30 4.58 -2.53 12.11
N TYR A 31 5.88 -2.28 11.93
CA TYR A 31 6.92 -2.76 12.85
C TYR A 31 6.91 -4.29 13.10
N GLY A 32 6.37 -5.07 12.16
CA GLY A 32 6.23 -6.52 12.27
C GLY A 32 7.51 -7.31 12.03
N MET A 33 8.64 -6.65 11.75
CA MET A 33 9.91 -7.26 11.31
C MET A 33 9.75 -8.15 10.08
N LEU A 34 8.74 -7.89 9.24
CA LEU A 34 8.49 -8.65 8.02
C LEU A 34 9.64 -8.44 7.05
N GLN A 35 10.05 -9.53 6.39
CA GLN A 35 11.12 -9.53 5.42
C GLN A 35 10.71 -10.25 4.13
N GLY A 36 11.32 -9.86 3.01
CA GLY A 36 11.16 -10.54 1.72
C GLY A 36 10.31 -9.75 0.73
N THR A 37 9.41 -10.41 0.01
CA THR A 37 8.65 -9.86 -1.11
C THR A 37 7.16 -10.09 -0.95
N ILE A 38 6.34 -9.12 -1.35
CA ILE A 38 4.91 -9.36 -1.54
C ILE A 38 4.74 -10.04 -2.89
N HIS A 39 4.40 -11.32 -2.90
CA HIS A 39 4.23 -12.06 -4.15
C HIS A 39 2.88 -11.73 -4.82
N PRO A 40 2.81 -11.49 -6.14
CA PRO A 40 1.57 -11.21 -6.87
C PRO A 40 0.43 -12.22 -6.65
N ASN A 41 0.76 -13.48 -6.36
CA ASN A 41 -0.19 -14.57 -6.16
C ASN A 41 -0.61 -14.78 -4.70
N THR A 42 -0.28 -13.85 -3.79
CA THR A 42 -0.75 -13.92 -2.40
C THR A 42 -2.25 -13.72 -2.31
N THR A 43 -2.87 -14.35 -1.31
CA THR A 43 -4.29 -14.16 -0.97
C THR A 43 -4.59 -12.80 -0.36
N LEU A 44 -3.58 -11.99 -0.02
CA LEU A 44 -3.76 -10.62 0.45
C LEU A 44 -4.61 -9.81 -0.53
N PHE A 45 -4.35 -9.94 -1.84
CA PHE A 45 -5.06 -9.21 -2.89
C PHE A 45 -6.46 -9.76 -3.19
N ASP A 46 -6.86 -10.84 -2.52
CA ASP A 46 -8.19 -11.43 -2.66
C ASP A 46 -9.17 -10.91 -1.60
N LEU A 47 -8.73 -10.05 -0.67
CA LEU A 47 -9.58 -9.47 0.39
C LEU A 47 -10.48 -8.34 -0.19
N PRO A 48 -11.78 -8.61 -0.43
CA PRO A 48 -12.61 -7.71 -1.24
C PRO A 48 -13.01 -6.44 -0.49
N HIS A 49 -12.99 -6.47 0.85
CA HIS A 49 -13.45 -5.41 1.72
C HIS A 49 -12.32 -4.69 2.47
N LEU A 50 -11.06 -4.95 2.12
CA LEU A 50 -9.92 -4.34 2.79
C LEU A 50 -9.89 -2.82 2.58
N GLN A 51 -10.02 -2.05 3.65
CA GLN A 51 -10.04 -0.58 3.61
C GLN A 51 -8.71 0.03 4.01
N ARG A 52 -7.98 -0.62 4.92
CA ARG A 52 -6.71 -0.11 5.46
C ARG A 52 -5.64 -1.19 5.38
N LEU A 53 -4.51 -0.86 4.76
CA LEU A 53 -3.32 -1.70 4.73
C LEU A 53 -2.14 -0.87 5.24
N ASN A 54 -1.61 -1.24 6.40
CA ASN A 54 -0.42 -0.63 6.99
C ASN A 54 0.69 -1.68 7.10
N LEU A 55 1.76 -1.48 6.32
CA LEU A 55 2.95 -2.32 6.30
C LEU A 55 4.19 -1.54 6.75
N ALA A 56 4.02 -0.33 7.29
CA ALA A 56 5.12 0.59 7.56
C ALA A 56 6.22 -0.03 8.45
N TYR A 57 7.47 0.40 8.28
CA TYR A 57 8.59 -0.05 9.11
C TYR A 57 8.82 -1.57 9.08
N ASN A 58 8.69 -2.16 7.90
CA ASN A 58 9.14 -3.53 7.59
C ASN A 58 10.30 -3.49 6.58
N ASN A 59 10.86 -4.64 6.20
CA ASN A 59 11.96 -4.71 5.25
C ASN A 59 11.63 -5.61 4.06
N PHE A 60 11.02 -5.04 3.02
CA PHE A 60 10.69 -5.77 1.81
C PHE A 60 11.88 -5.90 0.82
N ASN A 61 13.11 -5.91 1.34
CA ASN A 61 14.34 -6.34 0.68
C ASN A 61 14.55 -5.81 -0.75
N ALA A 62 14.42 -4.49 -0.93
CA ALA A 62 14.55 -3.82 -2.22
C ALA A 62 13.59 -4.32 -3.31
N SER A 63 12.45 -4.92 -2.94
CA SER A 63 11.47 -5.43 -3.89
C SER A 63 10.61 -4.33 -4.51
N GLN A 64 9.91 -4.68 -5.58
CA GLN A 64 8.92 -3.82 -6.24
C GLN A 64 7.55 -4.01 -5.60
N LEU A 65 6.75 -2.94 -5.59
CA LEU A 65 5.34 -3.02 -5.21
C LEU A 65 4.55 -3.76 -6.32
N PRO A 66 3.83 -4.85 -6.02
CA PRO A 66 3.07 -5.58 -7.03
C PRO A 66 1.92 -4.74 -7.61
N ARG A 67 1.69 -4.87 -8.92
CA ARG A 67 0.56 -4.25 -9.62
C ARG A 67 -0.81 -4.69 -9.09
N GLU A 68 -0.85 -5.85 -8.45
CA GLU A 68 -2.05 -6.42 -7.84
C GLU A 68 -2.60 -5.55 -6.69
N ILE A 69 -1.88 -4.51 -6.24
CA ILE A 69 -2.43 -3.45 -5.39
C ILE A 69 -3.72 -2.86 -5.96
N GLY A 70 -3.85 -2.78 -7.30
CA GLY A 70 -5.06 -2.29 -7.97
C GLY A 70 -6.29 -3.20 -7.77
N ARG A 71 -6.11 -4.43 -7.29
CA ARG A 71 -7.24 -5.34 -7.00
C ARG A 71 -8.07 -4.88 -5.79
N PHE A 72 -7.56 -3.96 -4.98
CA PHE A 72 -8.32 -3.30 -3.92
C PHE A 72 -9.17 -2.11 -4.38
N SER A 73 -9.37 -1.95 -5.69
CA SER A 73 -10.12 -0.84 -6.31
C SER A 73 -11.49 -0.55 -5.70
N ASN A 74 -12.14 -1.56 -5.15
CA ASN A 74 -13.48 -1.44 -4.59
C ASN A 74 -13.52 -0.98 -3.13
N SER A 75 -12.42 -0.98 -2.39
CA SER A 75 -12.45 -0.88 -0.93
C SER A 75 -11.32 -0.07 -0.30
N LEU A 76 -10.12 -0.04 -0.87
CA LEU A 76 -8.97 0.57 -0.20
C LEU A 76 -9.14 2.09 -0.05
N THR A 77 -8.89 2.56 1.17
CA THR A 77 -8.95 3.98 1.54
C THR A 77 -7.63 4.47 2.12
N HIS A 78 -6.85 3.61 2.78
CA HIS A 78 -5.58 3.98 3.38
C HIS A 78 -4.53 2.94 3.03
N LEU A 79 -3.43 3.38 2.42
CA LEU A 79 -2.27 2.56 2.13
C LEU A 79 -1.05 3.21 2.76
N ASN A 80 -0.41 2.50 3.68
CA ASN A 80 0.86 2.91 4.26
C ASN A 80 1.92 1.84 4.03
N ILE A 81 2.93 2.18 3.22
CA ILE A 81 4.11 1.36 2.97
C ILE A 81 5.40 2.13 3.28
N SER A 82 5.34 3.11 4.18
CA SER A 82 6.50 3.94 4.49
C SER A 82 7.61 3.13 5.18
N SER A 83 8.85 3.55 4.93
CA SER A 83 10.04 2.91 5.52
C SER A 83 10.08 1.38 5.32
N CYS A 84 9.71 0.92 4.12
CA CYS A 84 9.60 -0.51 3.79
C CYS A 84 10.77 -1.05 2.97
N GLY A 85 11.61 -0.16 2.42
CA GLY A 85 12.68 -0.53 1.50
C GLY A 85 12.18 -0.97 0.12
N PHE A 86 11.00 -0.51 -0.32
CA PHE A 86 10.53 -0.74 -1.69
C PHE A 86 11.38 0.04 -2.71
N THR A 87 11.55 -0.52 -3.90
CA THR A 87 12.28 0.11 -5.01
C THR A 87 11.56 -0.03 -6.35
N GLY A 88 12.07 0.66 -7.38
CA GLY A 88 11.50 0.66 -8.73
C GLY A 88 10.30 1.60 -8.83
N ASP A 89 9.50 1.42 -9.88
CA ASP A 89 8.37 2.31 -10.16
C ASP A 89 7.16 2.00 -9.27
N ILE A 90 6.42 3.04 -8.89
CA ILE A 90 5.06 2.85 -8.38
C ILE A 90 4.19 2.33 -9.54
N PRO A 91 3.52 1.18 -9.40
CA PRO A 91 2.68 0.62 -10.44
C PRO A 91 1.53 1.59 -10.77
N TRP A 92 1.26 1.77 -12.06
CA TRP A 92 0.18 2.63 -12.54
C TRP A 92 -1.20 2.18 -12.05
N GLU A 93 -1.35 0.91 -11.65
CA GLU A 93 -2.53 0.35 -11.01
C GLU A 93 -2.89 1.04 -9.67
N ILE A 94 -2.00 1.84 -9.07
CA ILE A 94 -2.35 2.72 -7.95
C ILE A 94 -3.46 3.71 -8.34
N LEU A 95 -3.56 4.07 -9.63
CA LEU A 95 -4.62 4.92 -10.18
C LEU A 95 -5.99 4.23 -10.18
N PHE A 96 -6.03 2.91 -9.97
CA PHE A 96 -7.26 2.13 -9.89
C PHE A 96 -7.86 2.08 -8.49
N LEU A 97 -7.39 2.93 -7.57
CA LEU A 97 -7.88 3.03 -6.19
C LEU A 97 -8.73 4.31 -6.02
N PRO A 98 -9.95 4.40 -6.58
CA PRO A 98 -10.74 5.63 -6.60
C PRO A 98 -11.24 6.08 -5.22
N LYS A 99 -11.17 5.18 -4.22
CA LYS A 99 -11.56 5.45 -2.83
C LYS A 99 -10.39 5.84 -1.93
N LEU A 100 -9.17 5.91 -2.47
CA LEU A 100 -7.97 6.21 -1.70
C LEU A 100 -8.08 7.61 -1.09
N VAL A 101 -7.91 7.69 0.23
CA VAL A 101 -7.96 8.91 1.04
C VAL A 101 -6.57 9.31 1.48
N SER A 102 -5.76 8.34 1.90
CA SER A 102 -4.38 8.57 2.37
C SER A 102 -3.44 7.55 1.74
N LEU A 103 -2.32 8.07 1.22
CA LEU A 103 -1.24 7.31 0.60
C LEU A 103 0.10 7.74 1.22
N ASP A 104 0.72 6.85 1.98
CA ASP A 104 2.07 7.08 2.53
C ASP A 104 3.07 6.12 1.91
N LEU A 105 3.99 6.70 1.13
CA LEU A 105 5.07 6.06 0.40
C LEU A 105 6.44 6.46 0.96
N SER A 106 6.47 7.31 1.99
CA SER A 106 7.66 8.01 2.43
C SER A 106 8.78 7.06 2.88
N SER A 107 10.02 7.56 2.84
CA SER A 107 11.20 6.81 3.30
C SER A 107 11.44 5.51 2.53
N ASN A 108 11.07 5.47 1.24
CA ASN A 108 11.44 4.43 0.30
C ASN A 108 12.34 5.03 -0.80
N ASN A 109 13.62 5.24 -0.45
CA ASN A 109 14.58 5.98 -1.29
C ASN A 109 14.77 5.45 -2.71
N GLY A 110 14.54 4.15 -2.94
CA GLY A 110 14.65 3.54 -4.27
C GLY A 110 13.34 3.48 -5.05
N LEU A 111 12.23 3.93 -4.44
CA LEU A 111 10.91 3.99 -5.08
C LEU A 111 10.82 5.25 -5.94
N GLN A 112 10.26 5.11 -7.13
CA GLN A 112 10.16 6.17 -8.13
C GLN A 112 8.70 6.55 -8.35
N MET A 113 8.39 7.82 -8.14
CA MET A 113 7.09 8.40 -8.43
C MET A 113 7.15 9.19 -9.74
N HIS A 114 6.58 8.61 -10.79
CA HIS A 114 6.53 9.25 -12.09
C HIS A 114 5.58 10.46 -12.11
N PRO A 115 5.93 11.56 -12.79
CA PRO A 115 5.10 12.76 -12.86
C PRO A 115 3.66 12.50 -13.31
N TYR A 116 3.46 11.61 -14.28
CA TYR A 116 2.12 11.31 -14.79
C TYR A 116 1.26 10.57 -13.76
N VAL A 117 1.84 9.66 -12.96
CA VAL A 117 1.12 8.96 -11.89
C VAL A 117 0.71 9.96 -10.82
N LEU A 118 1.65 10.79 -10.36
CA LEU A 118 1.38 11.81 -9.37
C LEU A 118 0.30 12.80 -9.85
N ASN A 119 0.42 13.32 -11.08
CA ASN A 119 -0.56 14.25 -11.63
C ASN A 119 -1.95 13.61 -11.73
N ASN A 120 -2.05 12.36 -12.18
CA ASN A 120 -3.35 11.66 -12.25
C ASN A 120 -3.94 11.40 -10.85
N LEU A 121 -3.12 11.02 -9.86
CA LEU A 121 -3.59 10.88 -8.48
C LEU A 121 -4.14 12.20 -7.93
N LEU A 122 -3.46 13.31 -8.18
CA LEU A 122 -3.86 14.62 -7.68
C LEU A 122 -5.08 15.21 -8.44
N GLN A 123 -5.24 14.89 -9.72
CA GLN A 123 -6.31 15.45 -10.55
C GLN A 123 -7.60 14.61 -10.54
N ASN A 124 -7.47 13.28 -10.59
CA ASN A 124 -8.62 12.40 -10.81
C ASN A 124 -9.17 11.79 -9.52
N SER A 125 -8.42 11.86 -8.41
CA SER A 125 -8.84 11.25 -7.16
C SER A 125 -9.73 12.20 -6.38
N THR A 126 -11.00 11.84 -6.21
CA THR A 126 -12.01 12.68 -5.54
C THR A 126 -11.99 12.57 -4.02
N HIS A 127 -11.37 11.52 -3.49
CA HIS A 127 -11.31 11.24 -2.05
C HIS A 127 -9.94 11.48 -1.44
N LEU A 128 -8.90 11.63 -2.26
CA LEU A 128 -7.51 11.75 -1.80
C LEU A 128 -7.31 13.06 -1.04
N ARG A 129 -6.81 12.94 0.19
CA ARG A 129 -6.58 14.07 1.11
C ARG A 129 -5.13 14.18 1.51
N GLU A 130 -4.43 13.06 1.55
CA GLU A 130 -3.06 12.98 2.05
C GLU A 130 -2.21 12.13 1.13
N VAL A 131 -1.07 12.68 0.74
CA VAL A 131 -0.03 11.98 -0.01
C VAL A 131 1.32 12.33 0.62
N ALA A 132 1.94 11.36 1.27
CA ALA A 132 3.26 11.49 1.87
C ALA A 132 4.31 10.76 1.02
N MET A 133 5.29 11.52 0.50
CA MET A 133 6.33 11.02 -0.41
C MET A 133 7.71 11.57 -0.04
N ALA A 134 7.90 11.99 1.20
CA ALA A 134 9.22 12.42 1.66
C ALA A 134 10.23 11.28 1.42
N HIS A 135 11.38 11.59 0.83
CA HIS A 135 12.40 10.59 0.50
C HIS A 135 11.93 9.49 -0.48
N VAL A 136 11.06 9.86 -1.43
CA VAL A 136 10.75 9.10 -2.66
C VAL A 136 11.37 9.84 -3.85
N ASP A 137 11.93 9.11 -4.81
CA ASP A 137 12.54 9.72 -5.99
C ASP A 137 11.48 10.27 -6.95
N ILE A 138 11.50 11.60 -7.15
CA ILE A 138 10.71 12.33 -8.14
C ILE A 138 11.60 12.93 -9.25
N GLY A 139 12.90 12.60 -9.27
CA GLY A 139 13.95 13.23 -10.06
C GLY A 139 13.81 13.12 -11.58
N TRP A 140 12.88 12.29 -12.08
CA TRP A 140 12.52 12.22 -13.50
C TRP A 140 12.01 13.57 -14.07
N PHE A 141 11.68 14.56 -13.23
CA PHE A 141 11.44 15.93 -13.70
C PHE A 141 12.69 16.60 -14.32
N LEU A 142 13.90 16.19 -13.94
CA LEU A 142 15.14 16.81 -14.41
C LEU A 142 15.66 16.23 -15.74
N SER A 143 15.33 14.97 -16.07
CA SER A 143 15.76 14.33 -17.32
C SER A 143 14.90 14.66 -18.53
N LEU A 144 13.73 15.28 -18.33
CA LEU A 144 12.86 15.81 -19.38
C LEU A 144 13.08 17.32 -19.66
N LEU A 145 13.94 17.97 -18.86
CA LEU A 145 14.30 19.39 -18.99
C LEU A 145 15.76 19.62 -19.45
N LEU A 146 16.46 18.55 -19.82
CA LEU A 146 17.80 18.53 -20.44
C LEU A 146 17.72 17.76 -21.77
#